data_AF-A0A7L0H381-F1
#
_entry.id   AF-A0A7L0H381-F1
#
_cell.length_a   1.000
_cell.length_b   1.000
_cell.length_c   1.000
_cell.angle_alpha   90.00
_cell.angle_beta   90.00
_cell.angle_gamma   90.00
#
_symmetry.space_group_name_H-M   'P 1'
#
loop_
_entity.id
_entity.type
_entity.pdbx_description
1 polymer ?
#
loop_
_entity_poly.entity_id
_entity_poly.type
_entity_poly.pdbx_seq_one_letter_code
_entity_poly.pdbx_strand_id
1 'polypeptide(L)'
;GGPRPGPGQEVSVKVLGALEDGGLVERDPRLTFVPGHGDVVQALELGVPTMQPGEVSFFLAAFPYGYGRPGSPRCARREPDVPPEAPLLFEVTLLEVRDGPDAQPLPPAARLLLGSQRRERGNFHFARGDFVAALRSYRLALRALDGPAAALPGPEEEEELREQRVKCLNNCAAAELKLQRADEALAACEAALSISPD
;
A
#
# COMPACT_ATOMS: atom_id res chain seq x y z
N GLY A 1 22.24 5.82 -13.85
CA GLY A 1 20.85 5.74 -13.38
C GLY A 1 20.14 7.05 -13.66
N GLY A 2 18.80 7.04 -13.69
CA GLY A 2 18.01 8.27 -13.68
C GLY A 2 18.15 9.05 -12.37
N PRO A 3 17.43 10.17 -12.20
CA PRO A 3 17.43 10.93 -10.94
C PRO A 3 16.87 10.07 -9.79
N ARG A 4 17.28 10.42 -8.56
CA ARG A 4 16.72 9.83 -7.34
C ARG A 4 15.22 10.17 -7.21
N PRO A 5 14.42 9.35 -6.50
CA PRO A 5 13.02 9.65 -6.26
C PRO A 5 12.83 11.01 -5.57
N GLY A 6 11.99 11.86 -6.15
CA GLY A 6 11.57 13.13 -5.57
C GLY A 6 10.31 13.02 -4.70
N PRO A 7 9.99 14.04 -3.90
CA PRO A 7 8.77 14.08 -3.10
C PRO A 7 7.52 13.89 -3.97
N GLY A 8 6.62 13.00 -3.55
CA GLY A 8 5.38 12.71 -4.27
C GLY A 8 5.52 11.79 -5.48
N GLN A 9 6.73 11.36 -5.85
CA GLN A 9 6.93 10.35 -6.89
C GLN A 9 6.61 8.95 -6.38
N GLU A 10 6.00 8.14 -7.25
CA GLU A 10 5.73 6.74 -6.97
C GLU A 10 6.92 5.89 -7.41
N VAL A 11 7.36 5.00 -6.52
CA VAL A 11 8.50 4.10 -6.77
C VAL A 11 7.99 2.67 -6.85
N SER A 12 8.58 1.89 -7.76
CA SER A 12 8.43 0.44 -7.79
C SER A 12 9.75 -0.22 -7.44
N VAL A 13 9.73 -1.12 -6.47
CA VAL A 13 10.90 -1.82 -5.95
C VAL A 13 10.67 -3.33 -5.94
N LYS A 14 11.72 -4.12 -6.13
CA LYS A 14 11.73 -5.53 -5.75
C LYS A 14 12.28 -5.59 -4.32
N VAL A 15 11.59 -6.26 -3.41
CA VAL A 15 12.01 -6.38 -2.01
C VAL A 15 12.11 -7.84 -1.60
N LEU A 16 13.21 -8.14 -0.91
CA LEU A 16 13.39 -9.35 -0.13
C LEU A 16 13.81 -8.96 1.29
N GLY A 17 12.96 -9.22 2.27
CA GLY A 17 13.24 -9.02 3.69
C GLY A 17 13.55 -10.34 4.37
N ALA A 18 14.62 -10.39 5.15
CA ALA A 18 15.01 -11.55 5.94
C ALA A 18 15.44 -11.16 7.37
N LEU A 19 15.35 -12.12 8.28
CA LEU A 19 15.98 -12.09 9.60
C LEU A 19 17.49 -12.36 9.48
N GLU A 20 18.25 -12.10 10.55
CA GLU A 20 19.68 -12.39 10.61
C GLU A 20 20.01 -13.88 10.44
N ASP A 21 19.08 -14.77 10.83
CA ASP A 21 19.20 -16.21 10.65
C ASP A 21 18.85 -16.68 9.22
N GLY A 22 18.53 -15.75 8.32
CA GLY A 22 18.12 -16.03 6.94
C GLY A 22 16.64 -16.35 6.76
N GLY A 23 15.83 -16.31 7.83
CA GLY A 23 14.39 -16.49 7.76
C GLY A 23 13.73 -15.43 6.87
N LEU A 24 13.14 -15.84 5.75
CA LEU A 24 12.49 -14.94 4.78
C LEU A 24 11.18 -14.39 5.36
N VAL A 25 11.12 -13.08 5.62
CA VAL A 25 9.94 -12.41 6.21
C VAL A 25 9.06 -11.70 5.19
N GLU A 26 9.64 -11.29 4.06
CA GLU A 26 8.93 -10.55 3.03
C GLU A 26 9.56 -10.81 1.67
N ARG A 27 8.72 -11.07 0.67
CA ARG A 27 9.14 -11.20 -0.71
C ARG A 27 8.08 -10.58 -1.59
N ASP A 28 8.41 -9.44 -2.17
CA ASP A 28 7.55 -8.77 -3.14
C ASP A 28 8.37 -8.50 -4.42
N PRO A 29 8.03 -9.16 -5.54
CA PRO A 29 8.76 -8.96 -6.79
C PRO A 29 8.55 -7.56 -7.39
N ARG A 30 7.46 -6.86 -7.02
CA ARG A 30 7.16 -5.51 -7.49
C ARG A 30 6.23 -4.79 -6.51
N LEU A 31 6.84 -4.28 -5.45
CA LEU A 31 6.22 -3.43 -4.46
C LEU A 31 6.19 -1.97 -4.97
N THR A 32 5.00 -1.38 -5.06
CA THR A 32 4.83 0.02 -5.48
C THR A 32 4.29 0.87 -4.33
N PHE A 33 4.91 2.02 -4.07
CA PHE A 33 4.50 2.96 -3.01
C PHE A 33 5.00 4.39 -3.27
N VAL A 34 4.50 5.37 -2.53
CA VAL A 34 5.00 6.75 -2.55
C VAL A 34 5.77 7.00 -1.25
N PRO A 35 7.10 7.27 -1.30
CA PRO A 35 7.86 7.51 -0.08
C PRO A 35 7.31 8.68 0.75
N GLY A 36 7.34 8.52 2.07
CA GLY A 36 6.79 9.46 3.04
C GLY A 36 5.31 9.27 3.35
N HIS A 37 4.62 8.35 2.66
CA HIS A 37 3.20 8.08 2.91
C HIS A 37 2.97 7.00 3.98
N GLY A 38 4.01 6.29 4.44
CA GLY A 38 3.87 5.28 5.50
C GLY A 38 3.13 4.01 5.05
N ASP A 39 3.27 3.69 3.76
CA ASP A 39 2.71 2.52 3.08
C ASP A 39 3.58 1.28 3.25
N VAL A 40 4.85 1.47 3.60
CA VAL A 40 5.84 0.43 3.82
C VAL A 40 6.54 0.61 5.17
N VAL A 41 7.43 -0.32 5.51
CA VAL A 41 8.25 -0.18 6.72
C VAL A 41 9.16 1.05 6.63
N GLN A 42 9.44 1.67 7.77
CA GLN A 42 10.18 2.93 7.81
C GLN A 42 11.56 2.83 7.16
N ALA A 43 12.19 1.66 7.20
CA ALA A 43 13.45 1.40 6.50
C ALA A 43 13.34 1.63 4.98
N LEU A 44 12.23 1.20 4.37
CA LEU A 44 11.98 1.41 2.94
C LEU A 44 11.56 2.86 2.65
N GLU A 45 10.73 3.46 3.51
CA GLU A 45 10.32 4.87 3.42
C GLU A 45 11.51 5.83 3.38
N LEU A 46 12.55 5.52 4.18
CA LEU A 46 13.75 6.35 4.30
C LEU A 46 14.86 5.95 3.33
N GLY A 47 15.02 4.65 3.06
CA GLY A 47 16.11 4.12 2.25
C GLY A 47 15.92 4.34 0.75
N VAL A 48 14.72 4.06 0.23
CA VAL A 48 14.46 4.11 -1.22
C VAL A 48 14.68 5.49 -1.85
N PRO A 49 14.33 6.63 -1.21
CA PRO A 49 14.65 7.96 -1.74
C PRO A 49 16.15 8.23 -1.94
N THR A 50 17.03 7.44 -1.31
CA THR A 50 18.49 7.59 -1.45
C THR A 50 19.07 6.81 -2.64
N MET A 51 18.28 5.87 -3.20
CA MET A 51 18.70 4.98 -4.29
C MET A 51 18.59 5.64 -5.67
N GLN A 52 19.35 5.10 -6.62
CA GLN A 52 19.18 5.39 -8.06
C GLN A 52 18.34 4.31 -8.76
N PRO A 53 17.59 4.65 -9.83
CA PRO A 53 16.91 3.64 -10.64
C PRO A 53 17.88 2.58 -11.18
N GLY A 54 17.55 1.30 -10.94
CA GLY A 54 18.37 0.12 -11.25
C GLY A 54 19.33 -0.29 -10.13
N GLU A 55 19.48 0.48 -9.06
CA GLU A 55 20.35 0.16 -7.93
C GLU A 55 19.81 -1.01 -7.10
N VAL A 56 20.72 -1.87 -6.63
CA VAL A 56 20.46 -2.87 -5.59
C VAL A 56 21.15 -2.40 -4.31
N SER A 57 20.38 -2.23 -3.23
CA SER A 57 20.87 -1.77 -1.93
C SER A 57 20.42 -2.71 -0.83
N PHE A 58 21.22 -2.81 0.23
CA PHE A 58 20.90 -3.57 1.44
C PHE A 58 20.61 -2.60 2.60
N PHE A 59 19.44 -2.72 3.22
CA PHE A 59 19.06 -1.92 4.38
C PHE A 59 18.99 -2.80 5.62
N LEU A 60 19.86 -2.53 6.59
CA LEU A 60 19.78 -3.10 7.93
C LEU A 60 18.87 -2.23 8.78
N ALA A 61 17.69 -2.75 9.12
CA ALA A 61 16.67 -2.06 9.87
C ALA A 61 16.60 -2.59 11.30
N ALA A 62 16.89 -1.74 12.29
CA ALA A 62 16.54 -2.04 13.67
C ALA A 62 15.01 -2.18 13.79
N PHE A 63 14.54 -2.94 14.78
CA PHE A 63 13.12 -3.26 14.94
C PHE A 63 12.14 -2.06 14.87
N PRO A 64 12.45 -0.84 15.36
CA PRO A 64 11.52 0.29 15.26
C PRO A 64 11.28 0.73 13.81
N TYR A 65 12.23 0.45 12.92
CA TYR A 65 12.19 0.82 11.50
C TYR A 65 11.69 -0.31 10.60
N GLY A 66 11.56 -1.52 11.13
CA GLY A 66 10.97 -2.68 10.48
C GLY A 66 9.49 -2.83 10.84
N TYR A 67 9.16 -3.92 11.52
CA TYR A 67 7.77 -4.25 11.91
C TYR A 67 7.35 -3.69 13.28
N GLY A 68 8.22 -2.95 13.95
CA GLY A 68 7.92 -2.24 15.18
C GLY A 68 8.06 -3.11 16.43
N ARG A 69 7.42 -2.68 17.52
CA ARG A 69 7.51 -3.35 18.82
C ARG A 69 6.65 -4.62 18.88
N PRO A 70 6.98 -5.58 19.76
CA PRO A 70 6.13 -6.73 20.04
C PRO A 70 4.70 -6.29 20.38
N GLY A 71 3.70 -6.99 19.83
CA GLY A 71 2.29 -6.63 19.99
C GLY A 71 1.81 -5.47 19.11
N SER A 72 2.68 -4.84 18.34
CA SER A 72 2.29 -3.92 17.26
C SER A 72 1.45 -4.67 16.22
N PRO A 73 0.43 -4.02 15.61
CA PRO A 73 -0.31 -4.60 14.49
C PRO A 73 0.60 -5.05 13.33
N ARG A 74 1.74 -4.37 13.14
CA ARG A 74 2.75 -4.71 12.11
C ARG A 74 3.57 -5.98 12.44
N CYS A 75 3.70 -6.32 13.72
CA CYS A 75 4.32 -7.56 14.22
C CYS A 75 3.32 -8.70 14.37
N ALA A 76 2.02 -8.40 14.49
CA ALA A 76 0.99 -9.42 14.69
C ALA A 76 0.80 -10.26 13.41
N ARG A 77 0.76 -11.60 13.58
CA ARG A 77 0.38 -12.57 12.53
C ARG A 77 1.20 -12.43 11.23
N ARG A 78 2.54 -12.42 11.34
CA ARG A 78 3.41 -12.67 10.18
C ARG A 78 3.80 -14.13 10.14
N GLU A 79 3.83 -14.69 8.93
CA GLU A 79 4.46 -15.96 8.65
C GLU A 79 5.64 -15.69 7.71
N PRO A 80 6.88 -16.05 8.11
CA PRO A 80 7.26 -16.58 9.43
C PRO A 80 7.09 -15.56 10.57
N ASP A 81 6.91 -16.07 11.79
CA ASP A 81 6.77 -15.26 12.99
C ASP A 81 8.08 -14.49 13.23
N VAL A 82 8.00 -13.16 13.24
CA VAL A 82 9.18 -12.31 13.41
C VAL A 82 9.42 -12.13 14.90
N PRO A 83 10.57 -12.56 15.44
CA PRO A 83 10.82 -12.41 16.87
C PRO A 83 10.72 -10.95 17.31
N PRO A 84 10.24 -10.71 18.54
CA PRO A 84 10.34 -9.44 19.23
C PRO A 84 11.70 -8.76 19.03
N GLU A 85 11.67 -7.50 18.60
CA GLU A 85 12.87 -6.66 18.52
C GLU A 85 13.97 -7.14 17.56
N ALA A 86 13.69 -8.15 16.72
CA ALA A 86 14.64 -8.64 15.73
C ALA A 86 14.95 -7.56 14.68
N PRO A 87 16.24 -7.34 14.35
CA PRO A 87 16.60 -6.55 13.19
C PRO A 87 16.23 -7.29 11.89
N LEU A 88 15.98 -6.52 10.84
CA LEU A 88 15.66 -7.04 9.52
C LEU A 88 16.68 -6.57 8.50
N LEU A 89 17.04 -7.46 7.58
CA LEU A 89 17.83 -7.13 6.41
C LEU A 89 16.92 -7.11 5.18
N PHE A 90 16.86 -5.96 4.51
CA PHE A 90 16.15 -5.82 3.24
C PHE A 90 17.14 -5.73 2.09
N GLU A 91 17.05 -6.65 1.12
CA GLU A 91 17.60 -6.47 -0.22
C GLU A 91 16.53 -5.78 -1.08
N VAL A 92 16.87 -4.60 -1.60
CA VAL A 92 15.95 -3.75 -2.35
C VAL A 92 16.55 -3.42 -3.70
N THR A 93 15.80 -3.68 -4.77
CA THR A 93 16.13 -3.19 -6.11
C THR A 93 15.16 -2.10 -6.51
N LEU A 94 15.64 -0.89 -6.81
CA LEU A 94 14.78 0.18 -7.32
C LEU A 94 14.53 -0.06 -8.81
N LEU A 95 13.32 -0.50 -9.16
CA LEU A 95 12.96 -0.86 -10.53
C LEU A 95 12.59 0.38 -11.34
N GLU A 96 11.78 1.27 -10.76
CA GLU A 96 11.14 2.36 -11.49
C GLU A 96 10.78 3.53 -10.59
N VAL A 97 10.85 4.74 -11.13
CA VAL A 97 10.38 5.97 -10.52
C VAL A 97 9.45 6.65 -11.51
N ARG A 98 8.23 6.98 -11.07
CA ARG A 98 7.22 7.66 -11.87
C ARG A 98 6.74 8.89 -11.13
N ASP A 99 6.19 9.85 -11.86
CA ASP A 99 5.39 10.89 -11.22
C ASP A 99 4.25 10.25 -10.42
N GLY A 100 3.91 10.86 -9.29
CA GLY A 100 2.85 10.34 -8.43
C GLY A 100 1.55 10.17 -9.22
N PRO A 101 0.72 9.18 -8.90
CA PRO A 101 -0.54 8.94 -9.59
C PRO A 101 -1.52 10.11 -9.50
N ASP A 102 -1.35 11.00 -8.51
CA ASP A 102 -2.12 12.23 -8.38
C ASP A 102 -1.69 13.31 -9.40
N ALA A 103 -0.54 13.17 -10.06
CA ALA A 103 0.05 14.17 -10.94
C ALA A 103 -0.36 14.03 -12.42
N GLN A 104 -0.88 12.88 -12.85
CA GLN A 104 -1.23 12.64 -14.25
C GLN A 104 -2.63 12.02 -14.39
N PRO A 105 -3.47 12.51 -15.32
CA PRO A 105 -4.72 11.85 -15.66
C PRO A 105 -4.45 10.42 -16.15
N LEU A 106 -5.14 9.44 -15.56
CA LEU A 106 -5.01 8.03 -15.93
C LEU A 106 -6.20 7.60 -16.82
N PRO A 107 -5.99 6.74 -17.83
CA PRO A 107 -7.10 6.13 -18.55
C PRO A 107 -7.91 5.22 -17.61
N PRO A 108 -9.22 5.03 -17.85
CA PRO A 108 -10.10 4.24 -16.98
C PRO A 108 -9.56 2.85 -16.63
N ALA A 109 -9.09 2.09 -17.62
CA ALA A 109 -8.49 0.77 -17.41
C ALA A 109 -7.27 0.79 -16.45
N ALA A 110 -6.42 1.82 -16.52
CA ALA A 110 -5.27 1.94 -15.61
C ALA A 110 -5.72 2.28 -14.18
N ARG A 111 -6.79 3.07 -14.01
CA ARG A 111 -7.37 3.37 -12.69
C ARG A 111 -7.95 2.13 -12.04
N LEU A 112 -8.64 1.29 -12.79
CA LEU A 112 -9.17 0.00 -12.33
C LEU A 112 -8.04 -0.94 -11.88
N LEU A 113 -6.98 -1.06 -12.68
CA LEU A 113 -5.82 -1.88 -12.33
C LEU A 113 -5.14 -1.39 -11.03
N LEU A 114 -4.88 -0.08 -10.95
CA LEU A 114 -4.23 0.52 -9.79
C LEU A 114 -5.11 0.44 -8.53
N GLY A 115 -6.41 0.66 -8.69
CA GLY A 115 -7.42 0.50 -7.63
C GLY A 115 -7.43 -0.93 -7.09
N SER A 116 -7.51 -1.94 -7.95
CA SER A 116 -7.50 -3.34 -7.52
C SER A 116 -6.18 -3.72 -6.83
N GLN A 117 -5.03 -3.33 -7.38
CA GLN A 117 -3.72 -3.62 -6.79
C GLN A 117 -3.62 -3.05 -5.37
N ARG A 118 -4.05 -1.80 -5.16
CA ARG A 118 -4.05 -1.15 -3.84
C ARG A 118 -5.05 -1.78 -2.89
N ARG A 119 -6.22 -2.20 -3.39
CA ARG A 119 -7.22 -2.93 -2.60
C ARG A 119 -6.69 -4.29 -2.15
N GLU A 120 -6.06 -5.05 -3.02
CA GLU A 120 -5.44 -6.35 -2.69
C GLU A 120 -4.33 -6.20 -1.64
N ARG A 121 -3.53 -5.13 -1.74
CA ARG A 121 -2.56 -4.77 -0.72
C ARG A 121 -3.21 -4.43 0.62
N GLY A 122 -4.35 -3.73 0.59
CA GLY A 122 -5.17 -3.52 1.78
C GLY A 122 -5.65 -4.83 2.41
N ASN A 123 -6.13 -5.78 1.59
CA ASN A 123 -6.55 -7.11 2.05
C ASN A 123 -5.39 -7.87 2.70
N PHE A 124 -4.19 -7.78 2.11
CA PHE A 124 -2.96 -8.37 2.64
C PHE A 124 -2.64 -7.85 4.05
N HIS A 125 -2.78 -6.55 4.29
CA HIS A 125 -2.60 -5.97 5.63
C HIS A 125 -3.75 -6.34 6.58
N PHE A 126 -4.98 -6.34 6.08
CA PHE A 126 -6.17 -6.65 6.87
C PHE A 126 -6.13 -8.08 7.42
N ALA A 127 -5.72 -9.05 6.61
CA ALA A 127 -5.60 -10.45 7.00
C ALA A 127 -4.61 -10.67 8.16
N ARG A 128 -3.63 -9.78 8.33
CA ARG A 128 -2.63 -9.82 9.41
C ARG A 128 -3.02 -9.02 10.65
N GLY A 129 -4.14 -8.30 10.59
CA GLY A 129 -4.58 -7.44 11.68
C GLY A 129 -3.91 -6.05 11.70
N ASP A 130 -3.12 -5.71 10.68
CA ASP A 130 -2.62 -4.34 10.50
C ASP A 130 -3.70 -3.47 9.83
N PHE A 131 -4.74 -3.17 10.60
CA PHE A 131 -5.91 -2.43 10.09
C PHE A 131 -5.57 -0.98 9.71
N VAL A 132 -4.53 -0.39 10.31
CA VAL A 132 -4.07 0.96 9.96
C VAL A 132 -3.44 0.97 8.56
N ALA A 133 -2.56 0.01 8.25
CA ALA A 133 -2.00 -0.11 6.91
C ALA A 133 -3.04 -0.55 5.87
N ALA A 134 -3.98 -1.42 6.26
CA ALA A 134 -5.10 -1.83 5.41
C ALA A 134 -5.96 -0.63 4.99
N LEU A 135 -6.40 0.16 5.96
CA LEU A 135 -7.19 1.37 5.73
C LEU A 135 -6.47 2.38 4.83
N ARG A 136 -5.16 2.59 5.05
CA ARG A 136 -4.35 3.47 4.19
C ARG A 136 -4.36 2.98 2.74
N SER A 137 -4.16 1.68 2.54
CA SER A 137 -4.17 1.06 1.21
C SER A 137 -5.54 1.17 0.52
N TYR A 138 -6.64 0.96 1.24
CA TYR A 138 -7.99 1.15 0.69
C TYR A 138 -8.27 2.61 0.33
N ARG A 139 -7.81 3.58 1.13
CA ARG A 139 -7.92 5.02 0.81
C ARG A 139 -7.11 5.38 -0.44
N LEU A 140 -5.91 4.81 -0.61
CA LEU A 140 -5.14 4.98 -1.84
C LEU A 140 -5.83 4.33 -3.05
N ALA A 141 -6.52 3.20 -2.86
CA ALA A 141 -7.32 2.58 -3.91
C ALA A 141 -8.45 3.52 -4.35
N LEU A 142 -9.20 4.10 -3.39
CA LEU A 142 -10.24 5.09 -3.68
C LEU A 142 -9.68 6.31 -4.42
N ARG A 143 -8.53 6.86 -3.99
CA ARG A 143 -7.88 7.96 -4.72
C ARG A 143 -7.54 7.61 -6.16
N ALA A 144 -7.06 6.39 -6.43
CA ALA A 144 -6.81 5.94 -7.81
C ALA A 144 -8.11 5.83 -8.62
N LEU A 145 -9.17 5.29 -7.99
CA LEU A 145 -10.49 5.15 -8.60
C LEU A 145 -11.20 6.50 -8.81
N ASP A 146 -10.88 7.53 -8.02
CA ASP A 146 -11.49 8.88 -8.06
C ASP A 146 -10.62 9.94 -8.76
N GLY A 147 -9.38 9.60 -9.07
CA GLY A 147 -8.40 10.50 -9.67
C GLY A 147 -8.81 11.06 -11.05
N PRO A 148 -8.03 12.02 -11.57
CA PRO A 148 -8.30 12.63 -12.87
C PRO A 148 -8.32 11.57 -13.99
N ALA A 149 -9.33 11.65 -14.84
CA ALA A 149 -9.51 10.75 -15.98
C ALA A 149 -8.84 11.33 -17.23
N ALA A 150 -8.02 10.55 -17.92
CA ALA A 150 -7.48 10.93 -19.23
C ALA A 150 -8.52 10.88 -20.36
N ALA A 151 -9.58 10.08 -20.16
CA ALA A 151 -10.69 9.89 -21.08
C ALA A 151 -11.97 9.56 -20.31
N LEU A 152 -13.13 9.78 -20.95
CA LEU A 152 -14.41 9.32 -20.41
C LEU A 152 -14.46 7.78 -20.45
N PRO A 153 -14.86 7.11 -19.35
CA PRO A 153 -15.04 5.67 -19.32
C PRO A 153 -16.21 5.25 -20.22
N GLY A 154 -16.10 4.05 -20.82
CA GLY A 154 -17.25 3.37 -21.42
C GLY A 154 -18.24 2.88 -20.35
N PRO A 155 -19.45 2.42 -20.74
CA PRO A 155 -20.46 1.98 -19.78
C PRO A 155 -19.99 0.81 -18.90
N GLU A 156 -19.26 -0.15 -19.47
CA GLU A 156 -18.69 -1.28 -18.74
C GLU A 156 -17.60 -0.83 -17.74
N GLU A 157 -16.73 0.10 -18.16
CA GLU A 157 -15.69 0.63 -17.28
C GLU A 157 -16.27 1.49 -16.16
N GLU A 158 -17.34 2.22 -16.43
CA GLU A 158 -18.05 3.05 -15.45
C GLU A 158 -18.75 2.18 -14.39
N GLU A 159 -19.38 1.08 -14.80
CA GLU A 159 -19.95 0.08 -13.90
C GLU A 159 -18.87 -0.58 -13.04
N GLU A 160 -17.77 -1.03 -13.63
CA GLU A 160 -16.66 -1.65 -12.89
C GLU A 160 -16.01 -0.65 -11.91
N LEU A 161 -15.82 0.62 -12.30
CA LEU A 161 -15.33 1.68 -11.41
C LEU A 161 -16.28 1.87 -10.22
N ARG A 162 -17.60 1.86 -10.46
CA ARG A 162 -18.64 1.95 -9.43
C ARG A 162 -18.55 0.76 -8.46
N GLU A 163 -18.46 -0.45 -8.97
CA GLU A 163 -18.34 -1.66 -8.15
C GLU A 163 -17.07 -1.66 -7.30
N GLN A 164 -15.92 -1.33 -7.89
CA GLN A 164 -14.65 -1.32 -7.16
C GLN A 164 -14.63 -0.27 -6.05
N ARG A 165 -15.28 0.89 -6.26
CA ARG A 165 -15.45 1.91 -5.21
C ARG A 165 -16.25 1.35 -4.02
N VAL A 166 -17.39 0.71 -4.27
CA VAL A 166 -18.22 0.10 -3.21
C VAL A 166 -17.42 -0.96 -2.45
N LYS A 167 -16.70 -1.84 -3.16
CA LYS A 167 -15.83 -2.86 -2.55
C LYS A 167 -14.76 -2.20 -1.66
N CYS A 168 -14.13 -1.11 -2.10
CA CYS A 168 -13.13 -0.39 -1.31
C CYS A 168 -13.72 0.32 -0.09
N LEU A 169 -14.89 0.96 -0.22
CA LEU A 169 -15.56 1.65 0.89
C LEU A 169 -16.01 0.66 1.98
N ASN A 170 -16.56 -0.49 1.58
CA ASN A 170 -16.91 -1.56 2.53
C ASN A 170 -15.68 -2.09 3.26
N ASN A 171 -14.56 -2.24 2.56
CA ASN A 171 -13.29 -2.62 3.16
C ASN A 171 -12.74 -1.55 4.11
N CYS A 172 -12.88 -0.26 3.79
CA CYS A 172 -12.58 0.85 4.71
C CYS A 172 -13.45 0.75 5.97
N ALA A 173 -14.77 0.61 5.82
CA ALA A 173 -15.69 0.49 6.95
C ALA A 173 -15.31 -0.69 7.86
N ALA A 174 -15.00 -1.86 7.28
CA ALA A 174 -14.53 -3.02 8.02
C ALA A 174 -13.23 -2.75 8.80
N ALA A 175 -12.27 -2.03 8.20
CA ALA A 175 -11.03 -1.66 8.87
C ALA A 175 -11.24 -0.63 10.00
N GLU A 176 -12.08 0.38 9.78
CA GLU A 176 -12.41 1.39 10.80
C GLU A 176 -13.15 0.76 11.99
N LEU A 177 -14.06 -0.19 11.76
CA LEU A 177 -14.72 -0.96 12.82
C LEU A 177 -13.70 -1.74 13.67
N LYS A 178 -12.69 -2.35 13.03
CA LYS A 178 -11.60 -3.04 13.75
C LYS A 178 -10.71 -2.08 14.54
N LEU A 179 -10.66 -0.82 14.14
CA LEU A 179 -9.97 0.28 14.83
C LEU A 179 -10.85 1.00 15.88
N GLN A 180 -12.08 0.53 16.11
CA GLN A 180 -13.07 1.14 17.02
C GLN A 180 -13.44 2.59 16.65
N ARG A 181 -13.43 2.89 15.35
CA ARG A 181 -13.78 4.18 14.76
C ARG A 181 -15.15 4.11 14.11
N ALA A 182 -16.18 4.14 14.95
CA ALA A 182 -17.55 3.87 14.54
C ALA A 182 -18.11 4.95 13.60
N ASP A 183 -17.79 6.22 13.84
CA ASP A 183 -18.29 7.34 13.04
C ASP A 183 -17.70 7.30 11.61
N GLU A 184 -16.40 7.01 11.49
CA GLU A 184 -15.73 6.86 10.20
C GLU A 184 -16.22 5.61 9.44
N ALA A 185 -16.51 4.52 10.17
CA ALA A 185 -17.10 3.32 9.57
C ALA A 185 -18.50 3.61 9.01
N LEU A 186 -19.34 4.34 9.76
CA LEU A 186 -20.67 4.74 9.32
C LEU A 186 -20.59 5.61 8.06
N ALA A 187 -19.72 6.63 8.06
CA ALA A 187 -19.51 7.50 6.90
C ALA A 187 -19.06 6.71 5.66
N ALA A 188 -18.20 5.71 5.81
CA ALA A 188 -17.79 4.83 4.72
C ALA A 188 -18.94 3.96 4.19
N CYS A 189 -19.81 3.43 5.07
CA CYS A 189 -21.01 2.69 4.69
C CYS A 189 -22.03 3.59 3.95
N GLU A 190 -22.28 4.79 4.45
CA GLU A 190 -23.17 5.76 3.79
C GLU A 190 -22.65 6.15 2.41
N ALA A 191 -21.34 6.37 2.28
CA ALA A 191 -20.70 6.59 0.99
C ALA A 191 -20.91 5.39 0.05
N ALA A 192 -20.76 4.15 0.55
CA ALA A 192 -21.00 2.95 -0.26
C ALA A 192 -22.47 2.85 -0.71
N LEU A 193 -23.43 3.12 0.19
CA LEU A 193 -24.87 3.10 -0.10
C LEU A 193 -25.31 4.20 -1.07
N SER A 194 -24.68 5.37 -1.01
CA SER A 194 -24.95 6.43 -2.00
C SER A 194 -24.52 6.03 -3.42
N ILE A 195 -23.55 5.12 -3.53
CA ILE A 195 -23.10 4.54 -4.79
C ILE A 195 -23.93 3.29 -5.14
N SER A 196 -24.27 2.41 -4.20
CA SER A 196 -25.07 1.21 -4.44
C SER A 196 -26.06 1.02 -3.30
N PRO A 197 -27.31 1.51 -3.44
CA PRO A 197 -28.31 1.48 -2.37
C PRO A 197 -28.96 0.11 -2.15
N ASP A 198 -28.75 -0.84 -3.07
CA ASP A 198 -29.35 -2.18 -3.07
C ASP A 198 -28.47 -3.24 -2.38
#